data_AF-A0A6J1WGJ8-F1
#
_entry.id   AF-A0A6J1WGJ8-F1
#
_cell.length_a   1.000
_cell.length_b   1.000
_cell.length_c   1.000
_cell.angle_alpha   90.00
_cell.angle_beta   90.00
_cell.angle_gamma   90.00
#
_symmetry.space_group_name_H-M   'P 1'
#
loop_
_entity.id
_entity.type
_entity.pdbx_description
1 polymer ?
#
loop_
_entity_poly.entity_id
_entity_poly.type
_entity_poly.pdbx_seq_one_letter_code
_entity_poly.pdbx_strand_id
1 'polypeptide(L)' 'MSNAVGCLEHAGRKATKDGEAVRLVKQAGAIPLLVSNTPELCLGWETTNLLRGTTNNPYCLNRTPGGSSGGEVRDSIWKG' A
#
# COMPACT_ATOMS: atom_id res chain seq x y z
N MET A 1 -2.63 12.18 -0.70
CA MET A 1 -2.92 10.78 -0.28
C MET A 1 -2.05 10.43 0.94
N SER A 2 -2.31 9.31 1.64
CA SER A 2 -1.53 8.90 2.83
C SER A 2 -0.06 8.67 2.48
N ASN A 3 0.86 9.10 3.34
CA ASN A 3 2.31 8.84 3.24
C ASN A 3 2.86 8.24 4.54
N ALA A 4 2.07 7.36 5.16
CA ALA A 4 2.37 6.81 6.47
C ALA A 4 3.36 5.62 6.44
N VAL A 5 3.54 4.99 5.28
CA VAL A 5 4.47 3.84 5.08
C VAL A 5 4.36 2.74 6.15
N GLY A 6 3.15 2.48 6.65
CA GLY A 6 2.91 1.50 7.71
C GLY A 6 3.47 1.86 9.10
N CYS A 7 4.10 3.03 9.27
CA CYS A 7 4.70 3.45 10.54
C CYS A 7 3.69 4.22 11.41
N LEU A 8 3.56 3.83 12.68
CA LEU A 8 2.65 4.48 13.63
C LEU A 8 3.00 5.95 13.86
N GLU A 9 4.29 6.28 13.95
CA GLU A 9 4.78 7.66 14.08
C GLU A 9 4.40 8.55 12.88
N HIS A 10 4.05 7.92 11.76
CA HIS A 10 3.62 8.58 10.54
C HIS A 10 2.10 8.53 10.37
N ALA A 11 1.35 8.06 11.38
CA ALA A 11 -0.10 8.06 11.38
C ALA A 11 -0.65 9.45 11.03
N GLY A 12 -1.66 9.49 10.16
CA GLY A 12 -2.28 10.75 9.71
C GLY A 12 -1.45 11.59 8.73
N ARG A 13 -0.17 11.25 8.47
CA ARG A 13 0.65 12.00 7.50
C ARG A 13 0.09 11.86 6.09
N LYS A 14 -0.11 13.01 5.43
CA LYS A 14 -0.51 13.12 4.03
C LYS A 14 0.65 13.74 3.23
N ALA A 15 0.90 13.20 2.04
CA ALA A 15 1.88 13.79 1.12
C ALA A 15 1.41 15.19 0.69
N THR A 16 2.31 16.17 0.72
CA THR A 16 2.09 17.55 0.26
C THR A 16 2.37 17.74 -1.23
N LYS A 17 3.13 16.81 -1.83
CA LYS A 17 3.46 16.78 -3.26
C LYS A 17 3.39 15.36 -3.79
N ASP A 18 3.11 15.23 -5.09
CA ASP A 18 3.21 13.94 -5.77
C ASP A 18 4.67 13.52 -5.92
N GLY A 19 4.91 12.21 -5.85
CA GLY A 19 6.18 11.63 -6.30
C GLY A 19 6.28 11.68 -7.82
N GLU A 20 7.49 11.60 -8.36
CA GLU A 20 7.72 11.78 -9.80
C GLU A 20 6.96 10.77 -10.66
N ALA A 21 6.94 9.48 -10.25
CA ALA A 21 6.16 8.46 -10.93
C ALA A 21 4.65 8.78 -10.94
N VAL A 22 4.10 9.23 -9.80
CA VAL A 22 2.68 9.62 -9.68
C VAL A 22 2.37 10.82 -10.58
N ARG A 23 3.28 11.80 -10.66
CA ARG A 23 3.16 12.97 -11.52
C ARG A 23 3.07 12.56 -13.00
N LEU A 24 3.97 11.67 -13.44
CA LEU A 24 4.02 11.20 -14.83
C LEU A 24 2.76 10.41 -15.23
N VAL A 25 2.29 9.48 -14.38
CA VAL A 25 1.08 8.71 -14.71
C VAL A 25 -0.18 9.57 -14.70
N LYS A 26 -0.28 10.57 -13.81
CA LYS A 26 -1.38 11.55 -13.86
C LYS A 26 -1.35 12.38 -15.14
N GLN A 27 -0.17 12.80 -15.60
CA GLN A 27 -0.01 13.51 -16.87
C GLN A 27 -0.41 12.66 -18.07
N ALA A 28 -0.21 11.34 -17.99
CA ALA A 28 -0.69 10.39 -18.99
C ALA A 28 -2.21 10.12 -18.93
N GLY A 29 -2.94 10.76 -17.99
CA GLY A 29 -4.40 10.64 -17.85
C GLY A 29 -4.86 9.61 -16.81
N ALA A 30 -3.96 8.99 -16.05
CA ALA A 30 -4.34 8.04 -15.00
C ALA A 30 -4.93 8.76 -13.78
N ILE A 31 -5.91 8.11 -13.13
CA ILE A 31 -6.56 8.60 -11.90
C ILE A 31 -6.17 7.66 -10.74
N PRO A 32 -5.28 8.08 -9.81
CA PRO A 32 -4.93 7.28 -8.65
C PRO A 32 -6.13 7.09 -7.72
N LEU A 33 -6.49 5.85 -7.42
CA LEU A 33 -7.69 5.52 -6.63
C LEU A 33 -7.42 5.41 -5.13
N LEU A 34 -6.29 4.79 -4.75
CA LEU A 34 -5.96 4.45 -3.37
C LEU A 34 -4.45 4.40 -3.12
N VAL A 35 -4.09 4.27 -1.84
CA VAL A 35 -2.74 3.92 -1.41
C VAL A 35 -2.82 2.56 -0.73
N SER A 36 -2.13 1.58 -1.29
CA SER A 36 -2.11 0.21 -0.80
C SER A 36 -1.35 0.08 0.52
N ASN A 37 -1.57 -1.02 1.22
CA ASN A 37 -0.88 -1.32 2.47
C ASN A 37 0.55 -1.85 2.20
N THR A 38 1.51 -1.46 3.04
CA THR A 38 2.92 -1.88 2.99
C THR A 38 3.37 -2.30 4.39
N PRO A 39 4.40 -3.14 4.59
CA PRO A 39 5.02 -3.28 5.90
C PRO A 39 5.59 -1.94 6.37
N GLU A 40 5.87 -1.86 7.67
CA GLU A 40 6.47 -0.67 8.27
C GLU A 40 7.76 -0.28 7.54
N LEU A 41 7.81 0.99 7.11
CA LEU A 41 8.89 1.59 6.32
C LEU A 41 9.23 0.85 5.02
N CYS A 42 8.33 -0.03 4.55
CA CYS A 42 8.56 -0.94 3.43
C CYS A 42 9.73 -1.93 3.64
N LEU A 43 10.14 -2.18 4.89
CA LEU A 43 11.31 -3.02 5.24
C LEU A 43 10.96 -4.48 5.59
N GLY A 44 9.75 -4.93 5.24
CA GLY A 44 9.27 -6.28 5.52
C GLY A 44 8.97 -7.10 4.26
N TRP A 45 9.17 -8.41 4.36
CA TRP A 45 8.78 -9.40 3.34
C TRP A 45 7.32 -9.83 3.44
N GLU A 46 6.68 -9.54 4.58
CA GLU A 46 5.25 -9.72 4.78
C GLU A 46 4.60 -8.36 4.96
N THR A 47 3.43 -8.14 4.33
CA THR A 47 2.72 -6.86 4.40
C THR A 47 1.91 -6.75 5.68
N THR A 48 2.64 -6.64 6.80
CA THR A 48 2.11 -6.48 8.16
C THR A 48 2.68 -5.20 8.77
N ASN A 49 1.83 -4.38 9.38
CA ASN A 49 2.24 -3.22 10.15
C ASN A 49 1.23 -2.91 11.27
N LEU A 50 1.63 -2.14 12.27
CA LEU A 50 0.78 -1.82 13.42
C LEU A 50 -0.30 -0.77 13.12
N LEU A 51 -0.14 0.02 12.04
CA LEU A 51 -1.07 1.09 11.69
C LEU A 51 -2.35 0.60 10.99
N ARG A 52 -2.22 -0.43 10.14
CA ARG A 52 -3.26 -0.97 9.25
C ARG A 52 -3.45 -2.49 9.41
N GLY A 53 -2.61 -3.16 10.18
CA GLY A 53 -2.65 -4.60 10.37
C GLY A 53 -2.03 -5.39 9.21
N THR A 54 -2.37 -6.67 9.15
CA THR A 54 -1.87 -7.63 8.16
C THR A 54 -2.74 -7.64 6.90
N THR A 55 -2.07 -7.59 5.74
CA THR A 55 -2.73 -7.85 4.45
C THR A 55 -2.83 -9.36 4.26
N ASN A 56 -4.03 -9.84 3.91
CA ASN A 56 -4.25 -11.27 3.64
C ASN A 56 -4.06 -11.59 2.15
N ASN A 57 -3.62 -12.80 1.85
CA ASN A 57 -3.55 -13.30 0.49
C ASN A 57 -4.96 -13.62 -0.05
N PRO A 58 -5.40 -13.03 -1.17
CA PRO A 58 -6.75 -13.21 -1.72
C PRO A 58 -7.00 -14.63 -2.27
N TYR A 59 -5.96 -15.42 -2.54
CA TYR A 59 -6.10 -16.80 -3.02
C TYR A 59 -6.20 -17.82 -1.88
N CYS A 60 -5.63 -17.53 -0.71
CA CYS A 60 -5.67 -18.40 0.46
C CYS A 60 -5.35 -17.61 1.73
N LEU A 61 -6.34 -17.43 2.61
CA LEU A 61 -6.21 -16.61 3.81
C LEU A 61 -5.15 -17.11 4.81
N ASN A 62 -4.72 -18.37 4.71
CA ASN A 62 -3.68 -18.95 5.56
C ASN A 62 -2.27 -18.82 4.95
N ARG A 63 -2.08 -17.93 3.97
CA ARG A 63 -0.78 -17.67 3.32
C ARG A 63 -0.49 -16.18 3.30
N THR A 64 0.80 -15.83 3.37
CA THR A 64 1.25 -14.45 3.18
C THR A 64 0.96 -13.95 1.75
N PRO A 65 0.54 -12.69 1.55
CA PRO A 65 0.48 -12.08 0.21
C PRO A 65 1.86 -11.66 -0.31
N GLY A 66 2.93 -11.83 0.48
CA GLY A 66 4.26 -11.28 0.22
C GLY A 66 4.38 -9.80 0.60
N GLY A 67 5.49 -9.19 0.23
CA GLY A 67 5.87 -7.84 0.64
C GLY A 67 7.13 -7.34 -0.07
N SER A 68 7.44 -6.05 -0.04
CA SER A 68 6.73 -5.00 0.73
C SER A 68 5.44 -4.48 0.06
N SER A 69 5.21 -4.78 -1.21
CA SER A 69 4.04 -4.32 -1.97
C SER A 69 2.84 -5.29 -1.93
N GLY A 70 2.67 -6.08 -0.86
CA GLY A 70 1.61 -7.09 -0.79
C GLY A 70 0.19 -6.51 -0.74
N GLY A 71 0.03 -5.23 -0.38
CA GLY A 71 -1.25 -4.51 -0.50
C GLY A 71 -1.76 -4.42 -1.94
N GLU A 72 -0.85 -4.19 -2.90
CA GLU A 72 -1.18 -4.11 -4.34
C GLU A 72 -1.78 -5.43 -4.85
N VAL A 73 -1.27 -6.57 -4.34
CA VAL A 73 -1.79 -7.90 -4.69
C VAL A 73 -3.22 -8.09 -4.19
N ARG A 74 -3.55 -7.59 -2.98
CA ARG A 74 -4.93 -7.67 -2.47
C ARG A 74 -5.88 -6.79 -3.27
N ASP A 75 -5.48 -5.55 -3.55
CA ASP A 75 -6.37 -4.56 -4.16
C ASP A 75 -6.57 -4.81 -5.67
N SER A 76 -5.59 -5.42 -6.35
CA SER A 76 -5.73 -5.86 -7.76
C SER A 76 -6.68 -7.04 -7.96
N ILE A 77 -7.02 -7.78 -6.90
CA ILE A 77 -7.90 -8.96 -6.94
C ILE A 77 -9.27 -8.63 -6.34
N TRP A 78 -9.73 -7.37 -6.42
CA TRP A 78 -11.10 -6.99 -6.07
C TRP A 78 -12.11 -7.92 -6.78
N LYS A 79 -12.61 -8.92 -6.05
CA LYS A 79 -13.85 -9.64 -6.33
C LYS A 79 -14.89 -8.93 -5.47
N GLY A 80 -15.93 -8.40 -6.12
CA GLY A 80 -16.98 -7.57 -5.52
C GLY A 80 -17.58 -8.15 -4.26
#